data_AF-A0A6P6XYM3-F1
#
_entry.id   AF-A0A6P6XYM3-F1
#
_cell.length_a   1.000
_cell.length_b   1.000
_cell.length_c   1.000
_cell.angle_alpha   90.00
_cell.angle_beta   90.00
_cell.angle_gamma   90.00
#
_symmetry.space_group_name_H-M   'P 1'
#
loop_
_entity.id
_entity.type
_entity.pdbx_description
1 polymer ?
#
loop_
_entity_poly.entity_id
_entity_poly.type
_entity_poly.pdbx_seq_one_letter_code
_entity_poly.pdbx_strand_id
1 'polypeptide(L)'
;MSTRKLKKVSFGKKEIPYFCAEDGGYLEPDDANEQTYQITQKEIVKSVDITSAAKHFDLHLPHLGPYKLDYFRNGRQLLIGGRNGHVAAFDWISKNLSCEFNVRESVHAIKWLHMPTMFAVAQANWTYVYDENGTEIHCLKRLYRVYELDFLPYHFLLVAASDNGFLSWLDVSTGNLVANFRMKVPRLTCLTHNPNNAITFTGHPNGTVRLWSPNNNEPLVRLLCHPSAVLDVAIDNRGLFMVTTGADRSVRIWDIRNYQCMNTFRVQSTPSRITLSQKNLLAIGSGNEVKIFNRYSDQTDKPYMRHQMDLRTSVISSLQFCPFEDVLGIGHQDGFTSILVPGSGEANFDALEANPYMTKSQRREMEVKALLEKINHELITLDPDFLAKRCDDLQIQQRSTMKIKKKKSNKHRLMNKTIDVLEEENPIADSINDKTDHHQSEKPILRRKRGKKNLAAKLRSKAARKEKRRRSLVQQKLSNRKS
;
A
#
# COMPACT_ATOMS: atom_id res chain seq x y z
N MET A 1 -16.32 15.94 -7.29
CA MET A 1 -17.06 16.57 -6.15
C MET A 1 -17.24 18.07 -6.36
N SER A 2 -18.18 18.74 -5.67
CA SER A 2 -18.20 20.22 -5.63
C SER A 2 -16.97 20.73 -4.87
N THR A 3 -16.35 21.82 -5.31
CA THR A 3 -15.14 22.43 -4.71
C THR A 3 -15.29 22.69 -3.20
N ARG A 4 -16.51 22.99 -2.74
CA ARG A 4 -16.82 23.15 -1.31
C ARG A 4 -16.68 21.86 -0.51
N LYS A 5 -17.08 20.72 -1.07
CA LYS A 5 -16.93 19.42 -0.40
C LYS A 5 -15.47 19.01 -0.30
N LEU A 6 -14.67 19.23 -1.35
CA LEU A 6 -13.23 18.99 -1.32
C LEU A 6 -12.55 19.86 -0.26
N LYS A 7 -12.89 21.15 -0.18
CA LYS A 7 -12.39 22.05 0.87
C LYS A 7 -12.76 21.56 2.27
N LYS A 8 -14.00 21.09 2.47
CA LYS A 8 -14.43 20.54 3.76
C LYS A 8 -13.66 19.26 4.13
N VAL A 9 -13.42 18.37 3.17
CA VAL A 9 -12.63 17.15 3.39
C VAL A 9 -11.18 17.50 3.67
N SER A 10 -10.56 18.42 2.92
CA SER A 10 -9.19 18.85 3.19
C SER A 10 -9.05 19.55 4.54
N PHE A 11 -10.09 20.27 4.97
CA PHE A 11 -10.12 20.89 6.29
C PHE A 11 -10.21 19.83 7.39
N GLY A 12 -11.14 18.88 7.29
CA GLY A 12 -11.23 17.77 8.26
C GLY A 12 -9.94 16.94 8.32
N LYS A 13 -9.24 16.75 7.19
CA LYS A 13 -7.91 16.10 7.19
C LYS A 13 -6.85 16.85 7.99
N LYS A 14 -6.91 18.18 8.06
CA LYS A 14 -6.01 18.98 8.89
C LYS A 14 -6.31 18.89 10.37
N GLU A 15 -7.53 18.47 10.74
CA GLU A 15 -7.93 18.31 12.14
C GLU A 15 -7.55 16.94 12.71
N ILE A 16 -7.23 15.94 11.87
CA ILE A 16 -6.87 14.57 12.28
C ILE A 16 -5.77 14.54 13.35
N PRO A 17 -4.66 15.32 13.24
CA PRO A 17 -3.59 15.28 14.23
C PRO A 17 -4.04 15.62 15.66
N TYR A 18 -5.11 16.40 15.85
CA TYR A 18 -5.64 16.73 17.18
C TYR A 18 -6.37 15.55 17.85
N PHE A 19 -6.70 14.51 17.08
CA PHE A 19 -7.34 13.28 17.58
C PHE A 19 -6.36 12.13 17.76
N CYS A 20 -5.09 12.31 17.40
CA CYS A 20 -4.03 11.34 17.67
C CYS A 20 -3.85 11.20 19.18
N ALA A 21 -3.80 9.96 19.66
CA ALA A 21 -3.74 9.66 21.09
C ALA A 21 -2.30 9.70 21.61
N GLU A 22 -1.35 9.29 20.78
CA GLU A 22 0.04 9.10 21.15
C GLU A 22 0.96 10.04 20.38
N ASP A 23 1.99 10.53 21.05
CA ASP A 23 3.07 11.29 20.44
C ASP A 23 4.19 10.36 19.94
N GLY A 24 4.94 10.84 18.96
CA GLY A 24 6.09 10.10 18.46
C GLY A 24 7.27 10.16 19.42
N GLY A 25 7.95 9.03 19.62
CA GLY A 25 9.25 9.01 20.29
C GLY A 25 10.30 9.83 19.55
N TYR A 26 11.32 10.27 20.28
CA TYR A 26 12.48 10.97 19.76
C TYR A 26 13.67 10.79 20.69
N LEU A 27 14.86 11.09 20.18
CA LEU A 27 16.11 11.16 20.93
C LEU A 27 16.78 12.47 20.55
N GLU A 28 16.92 13.36 21.52
CA GLU A 28 17.58 14.64 21.35
C GLU A 28 18.73 14.75 22.36
N PRO A 29 19.83 15.44 21.99
CA PRO A 29 20.92 15.67 22.93
C PRO A 29 20.51 16.78 23.92
N ASP A 30 20.75 16.56 25.21
CA ASP A 30 20.45 17.54 26.25
C ASP A 30 21.40 18.74 26.17
N ASP A 31 22.68 18.48 25.93
CA ASP A 31 23.74 19.48 25.80
C ASP A 31 24.28 19.60 24.38
N ALA A 32 24.74 20.81 24.02
CA ALA A 32 25.33 21.07 22.69
C ALA A 32 26.59 20.23 22.40
N ASN A 33 27.28 19.75 23.45
CA ASN A 33 28.46 18.89 23.33
C ASN A 33 28.10 17.41 23.17
N GLU A 34 26.94 16.98 23.67
CA GLU A 34 26.48 15.62 23.51
C GLU A 34 25.94 15.42 22.09
N GLN A 35 26.21 14.25 21.53
CA GLN A 35 25.73 13.90 20.20
C GLN A 35 24.91 12.62 20.32
N THR A 36 23.78 12.57 19.62
CA THR A 36 22.82 11.46 19.73
C THR A 36 23.44 10.09 19.39
N TYR A 37 24.45 10.04 18.51
CA TYR A 37 25.14 8.81 18.14
C TYR A 37 26.14 8.30 19.18
N GLN A 38 26.42 9.05 20.25
CA GLN A 38 27.28 8.58 21.34
C GLN A 38 26.48 7.76 22.37
N ILE A 39 25.16 7.94 22.42
CA ILE A 39 24.26 7.29 23.35
C ILE A 39 24.23 5.79 23.10
N THR A 40 24.46 5.01 24.16
CA THR A 40 24.49 3.54 24.09
C THR A 40 23.10 2.94 24.32
N GLN A 41 22.87 1.73 23.80
CA GLN A 41 21.61 1.01 24.06
C GLN A 41 21.37 0.78 25.56
N LYS A 42 22.42 0.59 26.35
CA LYS A 42 22.32 0.42 27.81
C LYS A 42 21.80 1.67 28.52
N GLU A 43 22.09 2.86 28.00
CA GLU A 43 21.56 4.13 28.53
C GLU A 43 20.10 4.30 28.14
N ILE A 44 19.75 4.03 26.87
CA ILE A 44 18.37 4.11 26.38
C ILE A 44 17.45 3.16 27.17
N VAL A 45 17.89 1.92 27.39
CA VAL A 45 17.11 0.92 28.14
C VAL A 45 16.87 1.34 29.59
N LYS A 46 17.79 2.11 30.19
CA LYS A 46 17.62 2.65 31.55
C LYS A 46 16.71 3.88 31.59
N SER A 47 16.63 4.66 30.51
CA SER A 47 15.84 5.88 30.45
C SER A 47 14.38 5.63 30.04
N VAL A 48 14.10 4.55 29.32
CA VAL A 48 12.73 4.20 28.90
C VAL A 48 11.97 3.43 29.99
N ASP A 49 10.66 3.36 29.83
CA ASP A 49 9.78 2.59 30.71
C ASP A 49 10.06 1.08 30.62
N ILE A 50 9.65 0.33 31.65
CA ILE A 50 9.96 -1.11 31.78
C ILE A 50 9.40 -1.91 30.60
N THR A 51 8.27 -1.49 30.02
CA THR A 51 7.65 -2.23 28.91
C THR A 51 8.43 -2.06 27.61
N SER A 52 8.91 -0.85 27.32
CA SER A 52 9.82 -0.59 26.20
C SER A 52 11.20 -1.19 26.43
N ALA A 53 11.74 -1.11 27.65
CA ALA A 53 13.01 -1.74 28.01
C ALA A 53 12.99 -3.25 27.76
N ALA A 54 11.87 -3.94 28.05
CA ALA A 54 11.74 -5.38 27.86
C ALA A 54 11.77 -5.85 26.39
N LYS A 55 11.52 -4.92 25.44
CA LYS A 55 11.58 -5.13 23.98
C LYS A 55 13.01 -5.18 23.46
N HIS A 56 13.97 -4.65 24.21
CA HIS A 56 15.39 -4.86 23.95
C HIS A 56 15.80 -6.24 24.48
N PHE A 57 16.20 -7.14 23.59
CA PHE A 57 16.75 -8.43 23.96
C PHE A 57 17.61 -9.00 22.82
N ASP A 58 18.44 -9.95 23.18
CA ASP A 58 19.30 -10.67 22.24
C ASP A 58 19.04 -12.18 22.35
N LEU A 59 18.94 -12.85 21.20
CA LEU A 59 18.77 -14.28 21.06
C LEU A 59 20.06 -14.87 20.51
N HIS A 60 20.84 -15.50 21.37
CA HIS A 60 22.11 -16.12 20.99
C HIS A 60 21.90 -17.54 20.42
N LEU A 61 22.06 -17.67 19.09
CA LEU A 61 21.84 -18.88 18.29
C LEU A 61 23.05 -19.15 17.36
N PRO A 62 24.21 -19.59 17.90
CA PRO A 62 25.49 -19.55 17.18
C PRO A 62 25.65 -20.59 16.05
N HIS A 63 24.92 -21.71 16.09
CA HIS A 63 25.20 -22.85 15.20
C HIS A 63 24.42 -22.84 13.88
N LEU A 64 23.28 -22.15 13.82
CA LEU A 64 22.29 -22.32 12.74
C LEU A 64 22.11 -21.07 11.85
N GLY A 65 22.90 -20.02 12.08
CA GLY A 65 22.86 -18.79 11.30
C GLY A 65 23.60 -18.85 9.96
N PRO A 66 23.62 -17.73 9.19
CA PRO A 66 23.02 -16.44 9.52
C PRO A 66 21.49 -16.42 9.52
N TYR A 67 20.91 -15.57 10.36
CA TYR A 67 19.47 -15.44 10.52
C TYR A 67 18.89 -14.31 9.67
N LYS A 68 17.83 -14.63 8.91
CA LYS A 68 16.93 -13.64 8.34
C LYS A 68 15.75 -13.44 9.28
N LEU A 69 15.17 -12.24 9.27
CA LEU A 69 13.95 -11.93 10.00
C LEU A 69 12.86 -11.40 9.08
N ASP A 70 11.61 -11.58 9.50
CA ASP A 70 10.45 -10.89 8.93
C ASP A 70 9.44 -10.57 10.04
N TYR A 71 9.20 -9.28 10.29
CA TYR A 71 8.08 -8.84 11.11
C TYR A 71 6.78 -8.90 10.31
N PHE A 72 5.73 -9.43 10.93
CA PHE A 72 4.40 -9.33 10.35
C PHE A 72 3.94 -7.87 10.32
N ARG A 73 3.05 -7.53 9.40
CA ARG A 73 2.60 -6.15 9.13
C ARG A 73 2.05 -5.40 10.35
N ASN A 74 1.47 -6.13 11.31
CA ASN A 74 0.95 -5.56 12.55
C ASN A 74 2.03 -5.30 13.63
N GLY A 75 3.28 -5.70 13.39
CA GLY A 75 4.39 -5.58 14.34
C GLY A 75 4.34 -6.53 15.53
N ARG A 76 3.42 -7.50 15.59
CA ARG A 76 3.26 -8.39 16.75
C ARG A 76 4.01 -9.71 16.62
N GLN A 77 3.94 -10.34 15.44
CA GLN A 77 4.60 -11.61 15.17
C GLN A 77 5.96 -11.39 14.51
N LEU A 78 6.95 -12.16 14.93
CA LEU A 78 8.29 -12.20 14.37
C LEU A 78 8.56 -13.61 13.83
N LEU A 79 9.09 -13.68 12.62
CA LEU A 79 9.59 -14.89 12.00
C LEU A 79 11.10 -14.77 11.86
N ILE A 80 11.82 -15.80 12.28
CA ILE A 80 13.26 -15.91 12.08
C ILE A 80 13.59 -17.21 11.34
N GLY A 81 14.58 -17.14 10.46
CA GLY A 81 15.02 -18.25 9.63
C GLY A 81 16.54 -18.29 9.54
N GLY A 82 17.13 -19.31 10.14
CA GLY A 82 18.57 -19.58 10.09
C GLY A 82 18.95 -20.29 8.80
N ARG A 83 20.08 -19.89 8.20
CA ARG A 83 20.59 -20.43 6.94
C ARG A 83 20.69 -21.96 6.93
N ASN A 84 20.94 -22.58 8.07
CA ASN A 84 21.15 -24.03 8.22
C ASN A 84 19.87 -24.82 8.54
N GLY A 85 18.68 -24.22 8.41
CA GLY A 85 17.40 -24.93 8.46
C GLY A 85 16.52 -24.63 9.66
N HIS A 86 17.01 -23.86 10.64
CA HIS A 86 16.20 -23.43 11.79
C HIS A 86 15.15 -22.42 11.35
N VAL A 87 13.89 -22.66 11.70
CA VAL A 87 12.79 -21.71 11.48
C VAL A 87 11.99 -21.62 12.76
N ALA A 88 11.75 -20.39 13.21
CA ALA A 88 10.93 -20.13 14.39
C ALA A 88 10.02 -18.93 14.18
N ALA A 89 8.76 -19.06 14.58
CA ALA A 89 7.80 -17.97 14.62
C ALA A 89 7.32 -17.77 16.05
N PHE A 90 7.28 -16.53 16.52
CA PHE A 90 6.88 -16.22 17.88
C PHE A 90 6.30 -14.82 18.02
N ASP A 91 5.51 -14.61 19.07
CA ASP A 91 5.13 -13.27 19.53
C ASP A 91 6.30 -12.72 20.34
N TRP A 92 7.03 -11.78 19.75
CA TRP A 92 8.27 -11.27 20.31
C TRP A 92 8.05 -10.32 21.50
N ILE A 93 6.86 -9.71 21.60
CA ILE A 93 6.52 -8.85 22.74
C ILE A 93 6.22 -9.71 23.97
N SER A 94 5.38 -10.74 23.80
CA SER A 94 5.07 -11.66 24.91
C SER A 94 6.13 -12.75 25.12
N LYS A 95 7.09 -12.87 24.20
CA LYS A 95 8.14 -13.91 24.16
C LYS A 95 7.57 -15.33 24.10
N ASN A 96 6.36 -15.46 23.57
CA ASN A 96 5.68 -16.74 23.42
C ASN A 96 5.99 -17.35 22.05
N LEU A 97 6.59 -18.53 22.07
CA LEU A 97 6.90 -19.30 20.87
C LEU A 97 5.63 -19.90 20.27
N SER A 98 5.36 -19.60 18.99
CA SER A 98 4.26 -20.21 18.24
C SER A 98 4.70 -21.54 17.62
N CYS A 99 5.80 -21.51 16.88
CA CYS A 99 6.39 -22.71 16.32
C CYS A 99 7.91 -22.61 16.25
N GLU A 100 8.56 -23.77 16.34
CA GLU A 100 9.98 -23.95 16.12
C GLU A 100 10.19 -25.33 15.51
N PHE A 101 10.92 -25.38 14.41
CA PHE A 101 11.31 -26.64 13.79
C PHE A 101 12.59 -26.46 12.99
N ASN A 102 13.17 -27.60 12.59
CA ASN A 102 14.34 -27.62 11.75
C ASN A 102 14.02 -28.36 10.45
N VAL A 103 14.14 -27.64 9.33
CA VAL A 103 13.91 -28.13 7.97
C VAL A 103 15.02 -29.11 7.52
N ARG A 104 16.21 -29.05 8.14
CA ARG A 104 17.41 -29.81 7.72
C ARG A 104 17.87 -29.55 6.29
N GLU A 105 17.38 -28.47 5.68
CA GLU A 105 17.85 -27.94 4.41
C GLU A 105 18.24 -26.47 4.58
N SER A 106 18.95 -25.91 3.60
CA SER A 106 19.31 -24.50 3.65
C SER A 106 18.08 -23.61 3.46
N VAL A 107 17.84 -22.69 4.39
CA VAL A 107 16.80 -21.66 4.25
C VAL A 107 17.41 -20.42 3.62
N HIS A 108 16.81 -19.94 2.53
CA HIS A 108 17.29 -18.80 1.77
C HIS A 108 16.54 -17.51 2.11
N ALA A 109 15.22 -17.60 2.28
CA ALA A 109 14.35 -16.49 2.61
C ALA A 109 13.12 -16.98 3.36
N ILE A 110 12.54 -16.07 4.13
CA ILE A 110 11.33 -16.28 4.91
C ILE A 110 10.44 -15.07 4.70
N LYS A 111 9.12 -15.28 4.64
CA LYS A 111 8.16 -14.18 4.52
C LYS A 111 6.80 -14.57 5.08
N TRP A 112 6.21 -13.72 5.89
CA TRP A 112 4.80 -13.82 6.24
C TRP A 112 3.90 -13.62 5.02
N LEU A 113 2.76 -14.28 5.01
CA LEU A 113 1.73 -14.09 3.98
C LEU A 113 0.71 -13.05 4.45
N HIS A 114 -0.57 -13.21 4.13
CA HIS A 114 -1.63 -12.27 4.50
C HIS A 114 -2.02 -12.35 5.98
N MET A 115 -1.73 -13.47 6.63
CA MET A 115 -2.07 -13.72 8.04
C MET A 115 -0.82 -14.04 8.87
N PRO A 116 -0.85 -13.75 10.18
CA PRO A 116 0.17 -14.20 11.12
C PRO A 116 0.09 -15.71 11.41
N THR A 117 -0.73 -16.45 10.66
CA THR A 117 -0.90 -17.90 10.77
C THR A 117 -0.21 -18.66 9.64
N MET A 118 0.25 -17.98 8.59
CA MET A 118 0.89 -18.65 7.46
C MET A 118 2.10 -17.87 6.99
N PHE A 119 3.18 -18.60 6.72
CA PHE A 119 4.42 -18.04 6.21
C PHE A 119 5.03 -18.95 5.17
N ALA A 120 5.76 -18.34 4.25
CA ALA A 120 6.52 -19.02 3.21
C ALA A 120 8.00 -19.08 3.59
N VAL A 121 8.59 -20.26 3.39
CA VAL A 121 10.02 -20.51 3.59
C VAL A 121 10.61 -21.00 2.27
N ALA A 122 11.57 -20.25 1.74
CA ALA A 122 12.35 -20.68 0.59
C ALA A 122 13.47 -21.61 1.05
N GLN A 123 13.29 -22.91 0.84
CA GLN A 123 14.28 -23.93 1.18
C GLN A 123 15.35 -24.05 0.07
N ALA A 124 16.09 -25.16 0.03
CA ALA A 124 17.15 -25.35 -0.95
C ALA A 124 16.60 -25.44 -2.38
N ASN A 125 15.57 -26.27 -2.56
CA ASN A 125 15.02 -26.56 -3.88
C ASN A 125 13.69 -25.85 -4.14
N TRP A 126 12.77 -25.85 -3.19
CA TRP A 126 11.43 -25.31 -3.39
C TRP A 126 11.02 -24.36 -2.26
N THR A 127 10.02 -23.53 -2.55
CA THR A 127 9.35 -22.75 -1.51
C THR A 127 8.24 -23.58 -0.87
N TYR A 128 8.20 -23.59 0.45
CA TYR A 128 7.18 -24.27 1.24
C TYR A 128 6.33 -23.24 1.98
N VAL A 129 5.07 -23.57 2.22
CA VAL A 129 4.15 -22.77 3.03
C VAL A 129 3.79 -23.57 4.28
N TYR A 130 3.94 -22.92 5.42
CA TYR A 130 3.71 -23.50 6.74
C TYR A 130 2.53 -22.83 7.44
N ASP A 131 1.90 -23.57 8.33
CA ASP A 131 0.87 -23.09 9.27
C ASP A 131 1.50 -22.47 10.55
N GLU A 132 0.67 -21.89 11.41
CA GLU A 132 1.05 -21.27 12.69
C GLU A 132 1.79 -22.27 13.59
N ASN A 133 1.41 -23.54 13.50
CA ASN A 133 1.98 -24.65 14.27
C ASN A 133 3.28 -25.20 13.65
N GLY A 134 3.70 -24.74 12.48
CA GLY A 134 4.86 -25.28 11.74
C GLY A 134 4.54 -26.53 10.92
N THR A 135 3.27 -26.85 10.68
CA THR A 135 2.86 -27.93 9.77
C THR A 135 3.00 -27.48 8.32
N GLU A 136 3.58 -28.34 7.47
CA GLU A 136 3.68 -28.08 6.03
C GLU A 136 2.30 -28.17 5.37
N ILE A 137 1.86 -27.07 4.76
CA ILE A 137 0.61 -27.01 4.00
C ILE A 137 0.88 -27.32 2.54
N HIS A 138 1.86 -26.63 1.94
CA HIS A 138 2.14 -26.71 0.51
C HIS A 138 3.63 -26.70 0.19
N CYS A 139 3.99 -27.51 -0.82
CA CYS A 139 5.28 -27.44 -1.52
C CYS A 139 5.06 -26.83 -2.91
N LEU A 140 5.58 -25.63 -3.13
CA LEU A 140 5.39 -24.85 -4.36
C LEU A 140 6.44 -25.24 -5.41
N LYS A 141 6.22 -26.36 -6.11
CA LYS A 141 7.15 -26.88 -7.14
C LYS A 141 7.45 -25.91 -8.28
N ARG A 142 6.54 -24.97 -8.56
CA ARG A 142 6.72 -23.91 -9.57
C ARG A 142 7.77 -22.88 -9.15
N LEU A 143 8.01 -22.74 -7.85
CA LEU A 143 8.97 -21.82 -7.27
C LEU A 143 10.25 -22.58 -6.92
N TYR A 144 11.09 -22.80 -7.93
CA TYR A 144 12.34 -23.55 -7.80
C TYR A 144 13.53 -22.62 -7.50
N ARG A 145 14.36 -23.01 -6.52
CA ARG A 145 15.58 -22.33 -6.06
C ARG A 145 15.38 -20.83 -5.84
N VAL A 146 14.47 -20.49 -4.94
CA VAL A 146 14.16 -19.10 -4.60
C VAL A 146 15.16 -18.58 -3.56
N TYR A 147 15.69 -17.38 -3.79
CA TYR A 147 16.65 -16.74 -2.87
C TYR A 147 16.06 -15.62 -2.02
N GLU A 148 15.13 -14.87 -2.58
CA GLU A 148 14.41 -13.80 -1.87
C GLU A 148 12.91 -13.96 -2.14
N LEU A 149 12.14 -13.66 -1.09
CA LEU A 149 10.70 -13.68 -1.09
C LEU A 149 10.19 -12.31 -0.64
N ASP A 150 9.12 -11.87 -1.26
CA ASP A 150 8.40 -10.68 -0.83
C ASP A 150 6.89 -10.90 -1.02
N PHE A 151 6.07 -10.23 -0.23
CA PHE A 151 4.63 -10.45 -0.24
C PHE A 151 3.88 -9.12 -0.42
N LEU A 152 2.96 -9.08 -1.39
CA LEU A 152 2.12 -7.93 -1.69
C LEU A 152 0.78 -8.11 -0.98
N PRO A 153 0.54 -7.44 0.17
CA PRO A 153 -0.56 -7.79 1.06
C PRO A 153 -1.95 -7.51 0.48
N TYR A 154 -2.12 -6.44 -0.30
CA TYR A 154 -3.41 -6.07 -0.87
C TYR A 154 -3.81 -6.90 -2.10
N HIS A 155 -2.83 -7.51 -2.77
CA HIS A 155 -3.04 -8.29 -3.99
C HIS A 155 -2.96 -9.80 -3.74
N PHE A 156 -2.51 -10.21 -2.54
CA PHE A 156 -2.28 -11.61 -2.16
C PHE A 156 -1.26 -12.30 -3.07
N LEU A 157 -0.25 -11.56 -3.54
CA LEU A 157 0.79 -12.09 -4.41
C LEU A 157 2.07 -12.33 -3.62
N LEU A 158 2.57 -13.57 -3.66
CA LEU A 158 3.91 -13.92 -3.25
C LEU A 158 4.85 -13.73 -4.45
N VAL A 159 5.79 -12.83 -4.30
CA VAL A 159 6.85 -12.57 -5.27
C VAL A 159 8.07 -13.39 -4.88
N ALA A 160 8.57 -14.16 -5.83
CA ALA A 160 9.67 -15.06 -5.61
C ALA A 160 10.74 -14.84 -6.68
N ALA A 161 11.95 -14.64 -6.22
CA ALA A 161 13.09 -14.38 -7.08
C ALA A 161 14.05 -15.58 -7.05
N SER A 162 14.16 -16.26 -8.20
CA SER A 162 14.92 -17.51 -8.36
C SER A 162 16.38 -17.26 -8.75
N ASP A 163 17.27 -18.18 -8.36
CA ASP A 163 18.66 -18.24 -8.84
C ASP A 163 18.76 -18.24 -10.36
N ASN A 164 17.82 -18.93 -11.01
CA ASN A 164 17.80 -19.12 -12.45
C ASN A 164 17.45 -17.83 -13.23
N GLY A 165 17.34 -16.69 -12.55
CA GLY A 165 17.02 -15.38 -13.14
C GLY A 165 15.54 -15.21 -13.47
N PHE A 166 14.67 -16.01 -12.85
CA PHE A 166 13.23 -15.90 -12.95
C PHE A 166 12.65 -15.09 -11.80
N LEU A 167 11.70 -14.22 -12.12
CA LEU A 167 10.88 -13.48 -11.17
C LEU A 167 9.44 -13.94 -11.34
N SER A 168 8.89 -14.54 -10.29
CA SER A 168 7.59 -15.21 -10.29
C SER A 168 6.62 -14.51 -9.35
N TRP A 169 5.37 -14.36 -9.77
CA TRP A 169 4.25 -13.91 -8.95
C TRP A 169 3.26 -15.06 -8.80
N LEU A 170 3.11 -15.53 -7.57
CA LEU A 170 2.15 -16.56 -7.22
C LEU A 170 1.01 -15.92 -6.43
N ASP A 171 -0.22 -16.13 -6.86
CA ASP A 171 -1.39 -15.76 -6.09
C ASP A 171 -1.64 -16.79 -4.99
N VAL A 172 -1.53 -16.34 -3.74
CA VAL A 172 -1.66 -17.20 -2.55
C VAL A 172 -3.11 -17.61 -2.32
N SER A 173 -4.09 -16.78 -2.67
CA SER A 173 -5.49 -17.14 -2.41
C SER A 173 -6.02 -18.18 -3.38
N THR A 174 -5.57 -18.13 -4.65
CA THR A 174 -6.03 -19.06 -5.70
C THR A 174 -5.04 -20.21 -5.93
N GLY A 175 -3.78 -20.07 -5.49
CA GLY A 175 -2.70 -21.01 -5.74
C GLY A 175 -2.14 -20.97 -7.16
N ASN A 176 -2.59 -20.01 -7.99
CA ASN A 176 -2.19 -19.91 -9.39
C ASN A 176 -0.95 -19.05 -9.58
N LEU A 177 -0.06 -19.47 -10.48
CA LEU A 177 1.07 -18.66 -10.93
C LEU A 177 0.56 -17.63 -11.93
N VAL A 178 0.60 -16.35 -11.56
CA VAL A 178 0.11 -15.22 -12.36
C VAL A 178 1.12 -14.86 -13.45
N ALA A 179 2.37 -14.68 -13.06
CA ALA A 179 3.45 -14.25 -13.96
C ALA A 179 4.75 -14.96 -13.62
N ASN A 180 5.58 -15.21 -14.62
CA ASN A 180 6.93 -15.74 -14.48
C ASN A 180 7.82 -15.18 -15.59
N PHE A 181 8.66 -14.21 -15.24
CA PHE A 181 9.47 -13.47 -16.20
C PHE A 181 10.94 -13.80 -16.05
N ARG A 182 11.63 -13.94 -17.19
CA ARG A 182 13.07 -14.17 -17.22
C ARG A 182 13.80 -12.83 -17.34
N MET A 183 14.53 -12.44 -16.31
CA MET A 183 15.19 -11.13 -16.22
C MET A 183 16.46 -11.00 -17.08
N LYS A 184 16.91 -12.11 -17.72
CA LYS A 184 18.14 -12.22 -18.54
C LYS A 184 19.43 -11.77 -17.82
N VAL A 185 19.39 -11.67 -16.50
CA VAL A 185 20.51 -11.38 -15.60
C VAL A 185 20.53 -12.50 -14.57
N PRO A 186 21.71 -12.96 -14.13
CA PRO A 186 21.82 -13.97 -13.06
C PRO A 186 21.29 -13.42 -11.73
N ARG A 187 21.53 -14.18 -10.65
CA ARG A 187 21.21 -13.88 -9.25
C ARG A 187 21.12 -12.38 -8.92
N LEU A 188 19.94 -11.95 -8.50
CA LEU A 188 19.69 -10.62 -7.93
C LEU A 188 20.31 -10.49 -6.53
N THR A 189 20.52 -9.25 -6.11
CA THR A 189 21.06 -8.92 -4.79
C THR A 189 19.96 -8.61 -3.77
N CYS A 190 18.88 -7.99 -4.21
CA CYS A 190 17.75 -7.64 -3.36
C CYS A 190 16.41 -7.65 -4.12
N LEU A 191 15.34 -7.86 -3.36
CA LEU A 191 13.95 -7.86 -3.80
C LEU A 191 13.15 -7.06 -2.77
N THR A 192 12.38 -6.08 -3.24
CA THR A 192 11.45 -5.32 -2.38
C THR A 192 10.28 -4.84 -3.22
N HIS A 193 9.18 -4.46 -2.60
CA HIS A 193 8.04 -3.86 -3.27
C HIS A 193 7.78 -2.46 -2.73
N ASN A 194 7.18 -1.62 -3.56
CA ASN A 194 6.67 -0.33 -3.13
C ASN A 194 5.31 -0.54 -2.43
N PRO A 195 5.16 -0.20 -1.14
CA PRO A 195 3.91 -0.40 -0.40
C PRO A 195 2.70 0.35 -0.99
N ASN A 196 2.94 1.45 -1.71
CA ASN A 196 1.88 2.30 -2.28
C ASN A 196 1.30 1.74 -3.59
N ASN A 197 2.16 1.37 -4.55
CA ASN A 197 1.73 0.93 -5.89
C ASN A 197 1.96 -0.56 -6.18
N ALA A 198 2.50 -1.31 -5.22
CA ALA A 198 2.81 -2.74 -5.30
C ALA A 198 3.77 -3.16 -6.43
N ILE A 199 4.52 -2.21 -7.00
CA ILE A 199 5.56 -2.51 -7.98
C ILE A 199 6.74 -3.16 -7.27
N THR A 200 7.28 -4.21 -7.89
CA THR A 200 8.46 -4.92 -7.38
C THR A 200 9.73 -4.30 -7.92
N PHE A 201 10.66 -3.99 -7.02
CA PHE A 201 11.99 -3.47 -7.30
C PHE A 201 13.01 -4.60 -7.14
N THR A 202 13.92 -4.69 -8.11
CA THR A 202 14.97 -5.71 -8.13
C THR A 202 16.32 -5.03 -8.28
N GLY A 203 17.24 -5.35 -7.37
CA GLY A 203 18.63 -4.91 -7.44
C GLY A 203 19.47 -5.89 -8.24
N HIS A 204 20.29 -5.37 -9.15
CA HIS A 204 21.13 -6.19 -10.01
C HIS A 204 22.62 -5.95 -9.77
N PRO A 205 23.48 -6.96 -10.03
CA PRO A 205 24.93 -6.85 -9.95
C PRO A 205 25.55 -5.82 -10.91
N ASN A 206 24.83 -5.40 -11.95
CA ASN A 206 25.28 -4.39 -12.91
C ASN A 206 25.02 -2.95 -12.46
N GLY A 207 24.61 -2.72 -11.21
CA GLY A 207 24.30 -1.40 -10.68
C GLY A 207 22.95 -0.82 -11.09
N THR A 208 22.12 -1.62 -11.79
CA THR A 208 20.77 -1.22 -12.17
C THR A 208 19.73 -1.69 -11.17
N VAL A 209 18.75 -0.84 -10.88
CA VAL A 209 17.49 -1.21 -10.23
C VAL A 209 16.42 -1.30 -11.30
N ARG A 210 15.68 -2.42 -11.35
CA ARG A 210 14.59 -2.62 -12.30
C ARG A 210 13.26 -2.70 -11.58
N LEU A 211 12.27 -2.02 -12.13
CA LEU A 211 10.89 -1.99 -11.63
C LEU A 211 10.03 -2.93 -12.47
N TRP A 212 9.26 -3.79 -11.81
CA TRP A 212 8.48 -4.84 -12.43
C TRP A 212 7.02 -4.77 -12.00
N SER A 213 6.13 -5.01 -12.96
CA SER A 213 4.71 -5.29 -12.74
C SER A 213 4.42 -6.67 -13.32
N PRO A 214 3.54 -7.48 -12.71
CA PRO A 214 3.13 -8.77 -13.26
C PRO A 214 2.43 -8.67 -14.62
N ASN A 215 2.06 -7.46 -15.05
CA ASN A 215 1.33 -7.21 -16.29
C ASN A 215 2.24 -7.09 -17.52
N ASN A 216 3.54 -6.87 -17.31
CA ASN A 216 4.51 -6.62 -18.37
C ASN A 216 5.71 -7.57 -18.25
N ASN A 217 6.00 -8.32 -19.32
CA ASN A 217 7.15 -9.23 -19.36
C ASN A 217 8.50 -8.49 -19.40
N GLU A 218 8.49 -7.20 -19.73
CA GLU A 218 9.66 -6.34 -19.63
C GLU A 218 9.58 -5.43 -18.40
N PRO A 219 10.72 -5.07 -17.80
CA PRO A 219 10.73 -4.13 -16.69
C PRO A 219 10.19 -2.77 -17.15
N LEU A 220 9.30 -2.20 -16.34
CA LEU A 220 8.67 -0.91 -16.59
C LEU A 220 9.71 0.21 -16.65
N VAL A 221 10.69 0.15 -15.75
CA VAL A 221 11.77 1.14 -15.66
C VAL A 221 13.08 0.40 -15.36
N ARG A 222 14.17 0.87 -15.99
CA ARG A 222 15.54 0.45 -15.71
C ARG A 222 16.32 1.69 -15.25
N LEU A 223 16.68 1.73 -13.97
CA LEU A 223 17.41 2.84 -13.36
C LEU A 223 18.85 2.44 -13.15
N LEU A 224 19.80 3.17 -13.75
CA LEU A 224 21.21 3.00 -13.41
C LEU A 224 21.51 3.78 -12.13
N CYS A 225 21.48 3.08 -11.01
CA CYS A 225 21.63 3.71 -9.71
C CYS A 225 23.10 3.88 -9.34
N HIS A 226 23.91 2.85 -9.55
CA HIS A 226 25.29 2.77 -9.11
C HIS A 226 26.21 2.32 -10.25
N PRO A 227 27.50 2.72 -10.25
CA PRO A 227 28.49 2.21 -11.19
C PRO A 227 28.90 0.75 -10.86
N SER A 228 28.65 0.31 -9.63
CA SER A 228 28.92 -1.04 -9.13
C SER A 228 27.62 -1.74 -8.73
N ALA A 229 27.69 -3.01 -8.32
CA ALA A 229 26.55 -3.81 -7.90
C ALA A 229 25.69 -3.08 -6.85
N VAL A 230 24.36 -3.07 -7.07
CA VAL A 230 23.42 -2.65 -6.03
C VAL A 230 23.39 -3.73 -4.97
N LEU A 231 23.64 -3.40 -3.71
CA LEU A 231 23.64 -4.36 -2.62
C LEU A 231 22.24 -4.53 -2.04
N ASP A 232 21.54 -3.42 -1.80
CA ASP A 232 20.20 -3.45 -1.25
C ASP A 232 19.38 -2.20 -1.61
N VAL A 233 18.05 -2.32 -1.53
CA VAL A 233 17.07 -1.28 -1.89
C VAL A 233 15.98 -1.22 -0.81
N ALA A 234 15.71 -0.02 -0.31
CA ALA A 234 14.59 0.25 0.60
C ALA A 234 13.68 1.34 0.01
N ILE A 235 12.38 1.22 0.28
CA ILE A 235 11.35 2.13 -0.22
C ILE A 235 10.59 2.72 0.96
N ASP A 236 10.30 4.02 0.87
CA ASP A 236 9.45 4.72 1.84
C ASP A 236 8.04 4.09 1.85
N ASN A 237 7.40 4.04 3.01
CA ASN A 237 6.04 3.53 3.17
C ASN A 237 5.03 4.31 2.29
N ARG A 238 5.29 5.60 2.00
CA ARG A 238 4.48 6.40 1.06
C ARG A 238 4.79 6.12 -0.41
N GLY A 239 5.86 5.38 -0.71
CA GLY A 239 6.27 5.06 -2.07
C GLY A 239 6.82 6.24 -2.87
N LEU A 240 7.29 7.29 -2.19
CA LEU A 240 7.80 8.51 -2.82
C LEU A 240 9.31 8.47 -3.03
N PHE A 241 10.04 7.92 -2.05
CA PHE A 241 11.49 7.86 -2.06
C PHE A 241 11.99 6.42 -2.09
N MET A 242 13.09 6.20 -2.80
CA MET A 242 13.83 4.96 -2.82
C MET A 242 15.26 5.23 -2.36
N VAL A 243 15.76 4.42 -1.44
CA VAL A 243 17.16 4.44 -1.04
C VAL A 243 17.84 3.21 -1.61
N THR A 244 19.02 3.41 -2.18
CA THR A 244 19.80 2.36 -2.82
C THR A 244 21.23 2.38 -2.28
N THR A 245 21.79 1.20 -2.05
CA THR A 245 23.20 1.06 -1.66
C THR A 245 24.00 0.35 -2.72
N GLY A 246 25.22 0.84 -2.96
CA GLY A 246 26.14 0.24 -3.90
C GLY A 246 27.35 -0.39 -3.22
N ALA A 247 27.96 -1.36 -3.89
CA ALA A 247 29.28 -1.87 -3.52
C ALA A 247 30.40 -0.82 -3.69
N ASP A 248 30.09 0.33 -4.28
CA ASP A 248 30.95 1.52 -4.33
C ASP A 248 30.97 2.32 -3.01
N ARG A 249 30.30 1.82 -1.96
CA ARG A 249 30.12 2.46 -0.64
C ARG A 249 29.32 3.75 -0.70
N SER A 250 28.53 3.95 -1.76
CA SER A 250 27.60 5.08 -1.84
C SER A 250 26.18 4.67 -1.49
N VAL A 251 25.49 5.56 -0.79
CA VAL A 251 24.06 5.50 -0.53
C VAL A 251 23.43 6.62 -1.35
N ARG A 252 22.46 6.27 -2.19
CA ARG A 252 21.77 7.21 -3.07
C ARG A 252 20.28 7.20 -2.79
N ILE A 253 19.71 8.39 -2.68
CA ILE A 253 18.28 8.61 -2.49
C ILE A 253 17.69 9.12 -3.79
N TRP A 254 16.57 8.53 -4.18
CA TRP A 254 15.89 8.76 -5.43
C TRP A 254 14.45 9.20 -5.20
N ASP A 255 13.98 10.20 -5.92
CA ASP A 255 12.54 10.44 -6.08
C ASP A 255 12.00 9.44 -7.10
N ILE A 256 11.06 8.59 -6.70
CA ILE A 256 10.49 7.53 -7.54
C ILE A 256 9.59 8.11 -8.64
N ARG A 257 9.00 9.30 -8.42
CA ARG A 257 8.07 9.90 -9.39
C ARG A 257 8.80 10.46 -10.61
N ASN A 258 9.96 11.06 -10.35
CA ASN A 258 10.78 11.71 -11.38
C ASN A 258 12.00 10.87 -11.79
N TYR A 259 12.30 9.80 -11.04
CA TYR A 259 13.48 8.96 -11.22
C TYR A 259 14.82 9.71 -11.16
N GLN A 260 14.87 10.74 -10.32
CA GLN A 260 16.06 11.57 -10.15
C GLN A 260 16.75 11.27 -8.82
N CYS A 261 18.08 11.22 -8.85
CA CYS A 261 18.89 11.12 -7.65
C CYS A 261 18.89 12.48 -6.94
N MET A 262 18.33 12.52 -5.73
CA MET A 262 18.22 13.74 -4.92
C MET A 262 19.48 13.98 -4.10
N ASN A 263 19.96 12.94 -3.43
CA ASN A 263 21.12 13.04 -2.56
C ASN A 263 21.98 11.78 -2.67
N THR A 264 23.27 11.96 -2.50
CA THR A 264 24.27 10.89 -2.51
C THR A 264 25.26 11.17 -1.39
N PHE A 265 25.47 10.20 -0.52
CA PHE A 265 26.51 10.26 0.50
C PHE A 265 27.30 8.96 0.52
N ARG A 266 28.55 9.03 1.01
CA ARG A 266 29.44 7.88 1.09
C ARG A 266 29.51 7.39 2.52
N VAL A 267 29.49 6.07 2.67
CA VAL A 267 29.67 5.41 3.98
C VAL A 267 31.10 4.92 4.06
N GLN A 268 31.67 4.94 5.27
CA GLN A 268 33.06 4.52 5.49
C GLN A 268 33.31 3.05 5.12
N SER A 269 32.33 2.19 5.40
CA SER A 269 32.37 0.76 5.14
C SER A 269 31.24 0.34 4.17
N THR A 270 31.42 -0.80 3.52
CA THR A 270 30.46 -1.32 2.54
C THR A 270 29.16 -1.70 3.24
N PRO A 271 28.01 -1.13 2.84
CA PRO A 271 26.72 -1.48 3.44
C PRO A 271 26.30 -2.89 3.03
N SER A 272 25.77 -3.69 3.95
CA SER A 272 25.25 -5.04 3.67
C SER A 272 23.75 -5.03 3.42
N ARG A 273 22.99 -4.36 4.29
CA ARG A 273 21.52 -4.28 4.26
C ARG A 273 21.03 -2.89 4.63
N ILE A 274 19.88 -2.49 4.09
CA ILE A 274 19.20 -1.25 4.43
C ILE A 274 17.72 -1.45 4.69
N THR A 275 17.14 -0.64 5.58
CA THR A 275 15.69 -0.60 5.79
C THR A 275 15.26 0.82 6.14
N LEU A 276 14.02 1.16 5.77
CA LEU A 276 13.37 2.42 6.13
C LEU A 276 12.30 2.15 7.18
N SER A 277 12.18 3.07 8.15
CA SER A 277 11.12 3.04 9.15
C SER A 277 9.84 3.73 8.64
N GLN A 278 8.72 3.57 9.33
CA GLN A 278 7.46 4.23 8.98
C GLN A 278 7.58 5.78 9.03
N LYS A 279 8.43 6.28 9.94
CA LYS A 279 8.79 7.70 10.07
C LYS A 279 10.01 8.13 9.25
N ASN A 280 10.43 7.32 8.28
CA ASN A 280 11.54 7.62 7.38
C ASN A 280 12.94 7.63 8.02
N LEU A 281 13.15 6.97 9.16
CA LEU A 281 14.52 6.69 9.62
C LEU A 281 15.16 5.64 8.71
N LEU A 282 16.39 5.89 8.27
CA LEU A 282 17.17 4.96 7.46
C LEU A 282 18.16 4.20 8.33
N ALA A 283 18.02 2.88 8.43
CA ALA A 283 19.02 2.02 9.03
C ALA A 283 19.91 1.41 7.95
N ILE A 284 21.22 1.46 8.17
CA ILE A 284 22.26 0.89 7.30
C ILE A 284 23.10 -0.06 8.14
N GLY A 285 23.10 -1.33 7.77
CA GLY A 285 24.02 -2.33 8.33
C GLY A 285 25.32 -2.32 7.54
N SER A 286 26.45 -2.29 8.23
CA SER A 286 27.77 -2.44 7.62
C SER A 286 28.65 -3.33 8.49
N GLY A 287 28.95 -4.53 8.02
CA GLY A 287 29.68 -5.52 8.79
C GLY A 287 28.92 -5.90 10.07
N ASN A 288 29.43 -5.44 11.22
CA ASN A 288 28.88 -5.65 12.55
C ASN A 288 28.32 -4.36 13.21
N GLU A 289 28.28 -3.25 12.47
CA GLU A 289 27.74 -1.97 12.95
C GLU A 289 26.44 -1.63 12.20
N VAL A 290 25.47 -1.09 12.93
CA VAL A 290 24.25 -0.49 12.38
C VAL A 290 24.29 1.01 12.63
N LYS A 291 24.15 1.80 11.56
CA LYS A 291 24.03 3.25 11.63
C LYS A 291 22.63 3.66 11.21
N ILE A 292 22.01 4.54 11.96
CA ILE A 292 20.64 5.02 11.74
C ILE A 292 20.71 6.51 11.40
N PHE A 293 19.94 6.97 10.42
CA PHE A 293 19.88 8.36 9.96
C PHE A 293 18.44 8.87 10.00
N ASN A 294 18.20 10.05 10.58
CA ASN A 294 16.86 10.63 10.76
C ASN A 294 16.38 11.41 9.53
N ARG A 295 17.27 12.19 8.93
CA ARG A 295 16.99 12.91 7.68
C ARG A 295 18.04 12.52 6.67
N TYR A 296 17.66 11.70 5.71
CA TYR A 296 18.54 11.36 4.61
C TYR A 296 18.56 12.44 3.51
N SER A 297 17.64 13.43 3.56
CA SER A 297 17.63 14.58 2.64
C SER A 297 18.72 15.61 2.94
N ASP A 298 19.01 15.82 4.22
CA ASP A 298 19.96 16.82 4.67
C ASP A 298 21.34 16.14 4.63
N GLN A 299 22.35 16.78 4.05
CA GLN A 299 23.71 16.24 3.91
C GLN A 299 24.44 16.16 5.26
N THR A 300 23.85 15.47 6.24
CA THR A 300 24.44 15.28 7.55
C THR A 300 25.19 13.97 7.56
N ASP A 301 26.52 14.07 7.57
CA ASP A 301 27.45 12.94 7.75
C ASP A 301 27.28 12.26 9.12
N LYS A 302 26.58 12.93 10.06
CA LYS A 302 26.35 12.45 11.41
C LYS A 302 25.14 11.52 11.48
N PRO A 303 25.31 10.26 11.94
CA PRO A 303 24.16 9.38 12.18
C PRO A 303 23.35 9.87 13.37
N TYR A 304 22.06 9.54 13.37
CA TYR A 304 21.15 9.71 14.50
C TYR A 304 21.56 8.81 15.67
N MET A 305 21.87 7.54 15.37
CA MET A 305 22.31 6.55 16.34
C MET A 305 23.30 5.59 15.67
N ARG A 306 24.25 5.08 16.44
CA ARG A 306 25.08 3.94 16.02
C ARG A 306 24.96 2.83 17.05
N HIS A 307 24.93 1.60 16.57
CA HIS A 307 24.95 0.43 17.43
C HIS A 307 25.91 -0.59 16.86
N GLN A 308 26.82 -1.05 17.70
CA GLN A 308 27.80 -2.07 17.35
C GLN A 308 27.42 -3.37 18.06
N MET A 309 27.41 -4.48 17.33
CA MET A 309 27.16 -5.80 17.90
C MET A 309 28.28 -6.19 18.87
N ASP A 310 27.93 -6.90 19.93
CA ASP A 310 28.86 -7.33 20.97
C ASP A 310 29.96 -8.27 20.41
N LEU A 311 29.61 -9.13 19.46
CA LEU A 311 30.53 -10.04 18.79
C LEU A 311 31.07 -9.44 17.49
N ARG A 312 32.40 -9.30 17.40
CA ARG A 312 33.07 -8.76 16.18
C ARG A 312 32.94 -9.65 14.96
N THR A 313 32.66 -10.94 15.14
CA THR A 313 32.45 -11.92 14.07
C THR A 313 31.04 -11.88 13.49
N SER A 314 30.11 -11.18 14.14
CA SER A 314 28.70 -11.20 13.77
C SER A 314 28.46 -10.32 12.55
N VAL A 315 28.26 -10.95 11.39
CA VAL A 315 27.88 -10.28 10.15
C VAL A 315 26.37 -10.13 10.08
N ILE A 316 25.89 -8.91 9.81
CA ILE A 316 24.47 -8.61 9.66
C ILE A 316 23.95 -9.19 8.33
N SER A 317 22.94 -10.06 8.42
CA SER A 317 22.28 -10.70 7.27
C SER A 317 20.96 -10.06 6.88
N SER A 318 20.23 -9.49 7.85
CA SER A 318 18.90 -8.90 7.65
C SER A 318 18.65 -7.76 8.65
N LEU A 319 17.92 -6.74 8.22
CA LEU A 319 17.51 -5.59 9.02
C LEU A 319 16.05 -5.26 8.69
N GLN A 320 15.22 -5.05 9.70
CA GLN A 320 13.85 -4.58 9.52
C GLN A 320 13.36 -3.82 10.76
N PHE A 321 12.74 -2.67 10.55
CA PHE A 321 12.05 -1.97 11.63
C PHE A 321 10.76 -2.70 11.97
N CYS A 322 10.44 -2.76 13.26
CA CYS A 322 9.14 -3.24 13.70
C CYS A 322 8.06 -2.21 13.30
N PRO A 323 6.97 -2.60 12.65
CA PRO A 323 5.82 -1.73 12.46
C PRO A 323 5.26 -1.24 13.80
N PHE A 324 4.88 0.04 13.88
CA PHE A 324 4.20 0.70 15.00
C PHE A 324 4.97 0.81 16.33
N GLU A 325 6.14 0.19 16.45
CA GLU A 325 6.97 0.27 17.64
C GLU A 325 8.36 0.84 17.34
N ASP A 326 8.97 1.45 18.35
CA ASP A 326 10.29 2.09 18.25
C ASP A 326 11.45 1.07 18.34
N VAL A 327 11.41 0.04 17.48
CA VAL A 327 12.30 -1.12 17.53
C VAL A 327 12.89 -1.44 16.15
N LEU A 328 14.18 -1.76 16.13
CA LEU A 328 14.86 -2.32 14.97
C LEU A 328 15.30 -3.76 15.27
N GLY A 329 14.83 -4.71 14.44
CA GLY A 329 15.29 -6.08 14.47
C GLY A 329 16.53 -6.27 13.58
N ILE A 330 17.53 -6.95 14.13
CA ILE A 330 18.81 -7.23 13.49
C ILE A 330 19.01 -8.74 13.46
N GLY A 331 19.01 -9.30 12.26
CA GLY A 331 19.36 -10.70 12.04
C GLY A 331 20.84 -10.78 11.67
N HIS A 332 21.57 -11.61 12.39
CA HIS A 332 23.02 -11.73 12.21
C HIS A 332 23.48 -13.19 12.25
N GLN A 333 24.79 -13.41 12.12
CA GLN A 333 25.35 -14.76 12.09
C GLN A 333 25.04 -15.55 13.37
N ASP A 334 25.20 -14.90 14.51
CA ASP A 334 25.08 -15.54 15.82
C ASP A 334 23.64 -15.55 16.39
N GLY A 335 22.62 -15.15 15.63
CA GLY A 335 21.23 -15.08 16.10
C GLY A 335 20.47 -13.81 15.73
N PHE A 336 19.70 -13.27 16.68
CA PHE A 336 18.81 -12.13 16.47
C PHE A 336 18.87 -11.14 17.65
N THR A 337 19.08 -9.86 17.35
CA THR A 337 19.04 -8.78 18.34
C THR A 337 17.91 -7.81 18.04
N SER A 338 17.15 -7.44 19.07
CA SER A 338 16.14 -6.37 19.03
C SER A 338 16.68 -5.15 19.75
N ILE A 339 16.79 -4.01 19.06
CA ILE A 339 17.30 -2.75 19.64
C ILE A 339 16.26 -1.65 19.65
N LEU A 340 16.37 -0.72 20.59
CA LEU A 340 15.45 0.42 20.70
C LEU A 340 15.93 1.57 19.82
N VAL A 341 15.03 2.09 19.00
CA VAL A 341 15.29 3.24 18.14
C VAL A 341 14.12 4.22 18.30
N PRO A 342 14.23 5.16 19.27
CA PRO A 342 13.20 6.16 19.50
C PRO A 342 12.90 6.95 18.22
N GLY A 343 11.61 7.08 17.89
CA GLY A 343 11.13 7.79 16.70
C GLY A 343 11.15 7.00 15.39
N SER A 344 11.28 5.67 15.46
CA SER A 344 11.26 4.81 14.26
C SER A 344 9.84 4.41 13.84
N GLY A 345 8.96 4.11 14.80
CA GLY A 345 7.61 3.61 14.59
C GLY A 345 6.54 4.70 14.50
N GLU A 346 5.48 4.43 13.74
CA GLU A 346 4.27 5.27 13.73
C GLU A 346 3.47 5.00 15.01
N ALA A 347 3.36 5.99 15.90
CA ALA A 347 2.71 5.84 17.20
C ALA A 347 1.19 5.62 17.07
N ASN A 348 0.57 6.24 16.05
CA ASN A 348 -0.86 6.16 15.81
C ASN A 348 -1.14 5.23 14.62
N PHE A 349 -1.52 3.99 14.91
CA PHE A 349 -1.87 3.01 13.88
C PHE A 349 -3.36 3.11 13.49
N ASP A 350 -3.68 2.81 12.23
CA ASP A 350 -5.06 2.62 11.81
C ASP A 350 -5.50 1.18 12.11
N ALA A 351 -6.35 1.04 13.13
CA ALA A 351 -6.86 -0.26 13.57
C ALA A 351 -7.67 -1.00 12.49
N LEU A 352 -8.18 -0.31 11.47
CA LEU A 352 -8.88 -0.94 10.34
C LEU A 352 -7.92 -1.51 9.28
N GLU A 353 -6.70 -0.97 9.18
CA GLU A 353 -5.69 -1.42 8.22
C GLU A 353 -4.79 -2.49 8.85
N ALA A 354 -4.19 -2.19 10.00
CA ALA A 354 -3.31 -3.11 10.72
C ALA A 354 -3.38 -2.84 12.22
N ASN A 355 -3.94 -3.78 12.96
CA ASN A 355 -4.08 -3.69 14.42
C ASN A 355 -3.07 -4.62 15.12
N PRO A 356 -2.12 -4.10 15.92
CA PRO A 356 -1.21 -4.91 16.74
C PRO A 356 -1.93 -5.76 17.80
N TYR A 357 -3.07 -5.29 18.30
CA TYR A 357 -3.83 -5.90 19.42
C TYR A 357 -5.06 -6.69 18.94
N MET A 358 -4.95 -7.31 17.77
CA MET A 358 -6.08 -7.96 17.12
C MET A 358 -6.55 -9.21 17.87
N THR A 359 -7.84 -9.26 18.21
CA THR A 359 -8.46 -10.46 18.77
C THR A 359 -8.63 -11.57 17.70
N LYS A 360 -8.83 -12.82 18.12
CA LYS A 360 -9.08 -13.94 17.19
C LYS A 360 -10.33 -13.73 16.31
N SER A 361 -11.37 -13.03 16.80
CA SER A 361 -12.54 -12.72 15.96
C SER A 361 -12.22 -11.67 14.91
N GLN A 362 -11.62 -10.54 15.33
CA GLN A 362 -11.21 -9.47 14.43
C GLN A 362 -10.22 -9.98 13.37
N ARG A 363 -9.32 -10.89 13.73
CA ARG A 363 -8.39 -11.55 12.80
C ARG A 363 -9.13 -12.25 11.66
N ARG A 364 -10.12 -13.09 12.00
CA ARG A 364 -10.93 -13.82 11.01
C ARG A 364 -11.75 -12.88 10.14
N GLU A 365 -12.35 -11.85 10.74
CA GLU A 365 -13.13 -10.85 10.00
C GLU A 365 -12.27 -10.03 9.05
N MET A 366 -11.08 -9.60 9.49
CA MET A 366 -10.11 -8.86 8.69
C MET A 366 -9.59 -9.72 7.53
N GLU A 367 -9.35 -11.01 7.76
CA GLU A 367 -8.95 -11.95 6.71
C GLU A 367 -10.02 -12.05 5.60
N VAL A 368 -11.27 -12.29 6.00
CA VAL A 368 -12.40 -12.38 5.06
C VAL A 368 -12.56 -11.06 4.31
N LYS A 369 -12.46 -9.92 5.01
CA LYS A 369 -12.53 -8.59 4.39
C LYS A 369 -11.40 -8.39 3.38
N ALA A 370 -10.16 -8.69 3.75
CA ALA A 370 -9.00 -8.54 2.88
C ALA A 370 -9.10 -9.42 1.63
N LEU A 371 -9.68 -10.62 1.76
CA LEU A 371 -9.94 -11.51 0.63
C LEU A 371 -11.03 -10.98 -0.31
N LEU A 372 -12.11 -10.39 0.23
CA LEU A 372 -13.18 -9.77 -0.54
C LEU A 372 -12.76 -8.47 -1.23
N GLU A 373 -11.88 -7.70 -0.58
CA GLU A 373 -11.32 -6.44 -1.09
C GLU A 373 -10.02 -6.64 -1.89
N LYS A 374 -9.62 -7.89 -2.15
CA LYS A 374 -8.41 -8.24 -2.88
C LYS A 374 -8.36 -7.51 -4.23
N ILE A 375 -7.24 -6.82 -4.45
CA ILE A 375 -7.00 -6.08 -5.69
C ILE A 375 -6.43 -7.04 -6.74
N ASN A 376 -7.00 -7.00 -7.96
CA ASN A 376 -6.50 -7.80 -9.08
C ASN A 376 -5.09 -7.36 -9.49
N HIS A 377 -4.24 -8.31 -9.86
CA HIS A 377 -2.85 -8.05 -10.28
C HIS A 377 -2.75 -7.11 -11.50
N GLU A 378 -3.76 -7.10 -12.37
CA GLU A 378 -3.86 -6.20 -13.53
C GLU A 378 -3.84 -4.70 -13.17
N LEU A 379 -4.17 -4.37 -11.92
CA LEU A 379 -4.21 -3.00 -11.44
C LEU A 379 -2.84 -2.46 -10.98
N ILE A 380 -1.82 -3.32 -10.91
CA ILE A 380 -0.46 -2.93 -10.53
C ILE A 380 0.18 -2.11 -11.66
N THR A 381 0.27 -0.80 -11.43
CA THR A 381 0.78 0.20 -12.37
C THR A 381 1.62 1.26 -11.64
N LEU A 382 2.43 2.04 -12.36
CA LEU A 382 3.32 3.05 -11.75
C LEU A 382 2.54 4.13 -10.98
N ASP A 383 1.39 4.52 -11.53
CA ASP A 383 0.49 5.52 -10.95
C ASP A 383 -0.80 4.82 -10.47
N PRO A 384 -0.96 4.56 -9.17
CA PRO A 384 -2.13 3.86 -8.64
C PRO A 384 -3.43 4.65 -8.86
N ASP A 385 -3.33 5.98 -8.97
CA ASP A 385 -4.50 6.88 -9.16
C ASP A 385 -4.96 6.94 -10.63
N PHE A 386 -4.34 6.20 -11.54
CA PHE A 386 -4.66 6.23 -12.96
C PHE A 386 -6.14 5.97 -13.26
N LEU A 387 -6.76 5.01 -12.56
CA LEU A 387 -8.19 4.70 -12.72
C LEU A 387 -9.09 5.85 -12.28
N ALA A 388 -8.74 6.54 -11.19
CA ALA A 388 -9.51 7.68 -10.70
C ALA A 388 -9.49 8.83 -11.72
N LYS A 389 -8.31 9.12 -12.29
CA LYS A 389 -8.13 10.15 -13.33
C LYS A 389 -8.97 9.86 -14.58
N ARG A 390 -8.95 8.62 -15.08
CA ARG A 390 -9.73 8.22 -16.26
C ARG A 390 -11.24 8.32 -16.04
N CYS A 391 -11.73 7.95 -14.85
CA CYS A 391 -13.14 8.08 -14.49
C CYS A 391 -13.59 9.54 -14.45
N ASP A 392 -12.77 10.44 -13.91
CA ASP A 392 -13.06 11.88 -13.89
C ASP A 392 -13.11 12.46 -15.31
N ASP A 393 -12.18 12.09 -16.19
CA ASP A 393 -12.17 12.53 -17.59
C ASP A 393 -13.43 12.07 -18.35
N LEU A 394 -13.83 10.81 -18.17
CA LEU A 394 -15.06 10.27 -18.76
C LEU A 394 -16.31 11.00 -18.25
N GLN A 395 -16.38 11.31 -16.94
CA GLN A 395 -17.48 12.09 -16.38
C GLN A 395 -17.49 13.55 -16.90
N ILE A 396 -16.32 14.17 -17.06
CA ILE A 396 -16.18 15.51 -17.65
C ILE A 396 -16.67 15.50 -19.10
N GLN A 397 -16.28 14.50 -19.89
CA GLN A 397 -16.76 14.33 -21.27
C GLN A 397 -18.28 14.12 -21.32
N GLN A 398 -18.85 13.26 -20.46
CA GLN A 398 -20.31 13.08 -20.38
C GLN A 398 -21.04 14.37 -19.96
N ARG A 399 -20.49 15.15 -19.02
CA ARG A 399 -21.08 16.43 -18.63
C ARG A 399 -20.97 17.48 -19.74
N SER A 400 -19.87 17.51 -20.48
CA SER A 400 -19.67 18.43 -21.61
C SER A 400 -20.66 18.12 -22.74
N THR A 401 -20.85 16.86 -23.10
CA THR A 401 -21.82 16.42 -24.10
C THR A 401 -23.26 16.68 -23.66
N MET A 402 -23.59 16.48 -22.38
CA MET A 402 -24.90 16.88 -21.83
C MET A 402 -25.12 18.38 -21.85
N LYS A 403 -24.10 19.21 -21.56
CA LYS A 403 -24.18 20.67 -21.67
C LYS A 403 -24.38 21.10 -23.13
N ILE A 404 -23.70 20.49 -24.09
CA ILE A 404 -23.88 20.74 -25.52
C ILE A 404 -25.29 20.34 -25.96
N LYS A 405 -25.78 19.16 -25.56
CA LYS A 405 -27.16 18.73 -25.83
C LYS A 405 -28.20 19.69 -25.21
N LYS A 406 -27.97 20.18 -23.98
CA LYS A 406 -28.83 21.20 -23.34
C LYS A 406 -28.77 22.56 -24.05
N LYS A 407 -27.59 22.99 -24.52
CA LYS A 407 -27.46 24.21 -25.32
C LYS A 407 -28.18 24.09 -26.66
N LYS A 408 -28.04 22.95 -27.36
CA LYS A 408 -28.79 22.65 -28.60
C LYS A 408 -30.30 22.60 -28.36
N SER A 409 -30.77 21.96 -27.28
CA SER A 409 -32.20 21.93 -26.94
C SER A 409 -32.74 23.31 -26.58
N ASN A 410 -31.95 24.13 -25.86
CA ASN A 410 -32.35 25.50 -25.55
C ASN A 410 -32.34 26.39 -26.79
N LYS A 411 -31.39 26.21 -27.72
CA LYS A 411 -31.37 26.93 -29.00
C LYS A 411 -32.58 26.56 -29.88
N HIS A 412 -32.92 25.28 -29.99
CA HIS A 412 -34.16 24.84 -30.65
C HIS A 412 -35.41 25.41 -29.97
N ARG A 413 -35.43 25.48 -28.64
CA ARG A 413 -36.56 26.05 -27.89
C ARG A 413 -36.67 27.58 -28.08
N LEU A 414 -35.55 28.29 -28.21
CA LEU A 414 -35.54 29.72 -28.52
C LEU A 414 -35.99 29.98 -29.97
N MET A 415 -35.50 29.18 -30.93
CA MET A 415 -35.92 29.26 -32.35
C MET A 415 -37.42 29.04 -32.51
N ASN A 416 -37.99 28.01 -31.88
CA ASN A 416 -39.44 27.79 -31.92
C ASN A 416 -40.22 28.94 -31.27
N LYS A 417 -39.67 29.56 -30.22
CA LYS A 417 -40.26 30.75 -29.60
C LYS A 417 -40.16 32.01 -30.46
N THR A 418 -39.20 32.08 -31.39
CA THR A 418 -39.08 33.22 -32.32
C THR A 418 -40.00 33.04 -33.51
N ILE A 419 -40.22 31.79 -33.95
CA ILE A 419 -41.22 31.45 -34.96
C ILE A 419 -42.64 31.74 -34.43
N ASP A 420 -42.95 31.35 -33.19
CA ASP A 420 -44.26 31.62 -32.57
C ASP A 420 -44.54 33.14 -32.40
N VAL A 421 -43.52 34.01 -32.39
CA VAL A 421 -43.67 35.47 -32.25
C VAL A 421 -43.80 36.16 -33.62
N LEU A 422 -43.26 35.58 -34.69
CA LEU A 422 -43.40 36.09 -36.06
C LEU A 422 -44.74 35.70 -36.72
N GLU A 423 -45.47 34.73 -36.14
CA GLU A 423 -46.82 34.35 -36.60
C GLU A 423 -47.95 35.16 -35.92
N GLU A 424 -47.67 36.02 -34.93
CA GLU A 424 -48.68 36.85 -34.24
C GLU A 424 -48.82 38.28 -34.77
N GLU A 425 -47.98 38.72 -35.73
CA GLU A 425 -48.11 40.04 -36.39
C GLU A 425 -48.45 39.86 -37.89
N ASN A 426 -49.74 39.70 -38.19
CA ASN A 426 -50.45 40.25 -39.37
C ASN A 426 -51.86 39.65 -39.50
N PRO A 427 -52.92 40.37 -39.09
CA PRO A 427 -54.26 40.13 -39.59
C PRO A 427 -54.60 41.19 -40.65
N ILE A 428 -54.91 40.78 -41.89
CA ILE A 428 -55.95 41.33 -42.79
C ILE A 428 -55.92 40.53 -44.10
N ALA A 429 -57.11 40.19 -44.57
CA ALA A 429 -57.44 39.30 -45.67
C ALA A 429 -57.17 39.89 -47.05
N ASP A 430 -57.01 39.02 -48.05
CA ASP A 430 -57.87 39.07 -49.24
C ASP A 430 -57.91 37.72 -49.97
N SER A 431 -59.11 37.40 -50.41
CA SER A 431 -59.49 36.25 -51.23
C SER A 431 -59.06 36.42 -52.69
N ILE A 432 -58.57 35.36 -53.34
CA ILE A 432 -58.89 34.98 -54.74
C ILE A 432 -58.48 33.52 -54.94
N ASN A 433 -59.41 32.74 -55.49
CA ASN A 433 -59.26 31.35 -55.93
C ASN A 433 -58.32 31.25 -57.14
N ASP A 434 -57.47 30.22 -57.19
CA ASP A 434 -57.51 29.31 -58.35
C ASP A 434 -56.90 27.91 -58.07
N LYS A 435 -57.77 26.93 -58.36
CA LYS A 435 -57.61 25.54 -58.83
C LYS A 435 -56.22 24.89 -58.80
N THR A 436 -56.03 23.93 -57.89
CA THR A 436 -55.94 22.45 -58.12
C THR A 436 -54.67 21.95 -58.82
N ASP A 437 -53.78 21.35 -58.03
CA ASP A 437 -53.20 20.02 -58.28
C ASP A 437 -52.52 19.51 -57.00
N HIS A 438 -53.10 18.49 -56.34
CA HIS A 438 -52.46 17.81 -55.21
C HIS A 438 -52.58 16.29 -55.32
N HIS A 439 -51.46 15.67 -55.70
CA HIS A 439 -51.14 14.30 -55.36
C HIS A 439 -50.92 14.15 -53.84
N GLN A 440 -51.57 13.13 -53.29
CA GLN A 440 -51.53 12.70 -51.91
C GLN A 440 -50.15 12.16 -51.49
N SER A 441 -49.66 12.58 -50.32
CA SER A 441 -48.92 11.69 -49.42
C SER A 441 -49.13 12.12 -47.96
N GLU A 442 -49.68 11.21 -47.17
CA GLU A 442 -50.12 11.38 -45.78
C GLU A 442 -48.94 11.42 -44.79
N LYS A 443 -49.07 12.22 -43.72
CA LYS A 443 -48.27 12.10 -42.47
C LYS A 443 -49.19 12.16 -41.24
N PRO A 444 -49.09 11.23 -40.25
CA PRO A 444 -49.98 11.23 -39.10
C PRO A 444 -49.42 11.95 -37.85
N ILE A 445 -50.24 12.86 -37.32
CA ILE A 445 -50.68 13.02 -35.91
C ILE A 445 -49.60 12.98 -34.80
N LEU A 446 -49.14 14.16 -34.36
CA LEU A 446 -48.33 14.37 -33.15
C LEU A 446 -49.10 15.10 -32.01
N ARG A 447 -50.40 14.87 -31.89
CA ARG A 447 -51.28 15.57 -30.91
C ARG A 447 -51.53 14.82 -29.58
N ARG A 448 -50.91 13.65 -29.34
CA ARG A 448 -51.24 12.75 -28.20
C ARG A 448 -50.37 12.87 -26.92
N LYS A 449 -49.30 13.67 -26.89
CA LYS A 449 -48.35 13.70 -25.75
C LYS A 449 -48.59 14.77 -24.68
N ARG A 450 -49.34 15.85 -24.95
CA ARG A 450 -49.61 16.91 -23.94
C ARG A 450 -50.65 16.48 -22.88
N GLY A 451 -51.65 15.67 -23.24
CA GLY A 451 -52.68 15.19 -22.30
C GLY A 451 -52.18 14.22 -21.21
N LYS A 452 -51.22 13.34 -21.53
CA LYS A 452 -50.72 12.31 -20.58
C LYS A 452 -49.92 12.90 -19.42
N LYS A 453 -49.19 14.00 -19.63
CA LYS A 453 -48.45 14.68 -18.54
C LYS A 453 -49.38 15.38 -17.55
N ASN A 454 -50.46 15.99 -18.04
CA ASN A 454 -51.46 16.62 -17.19
C ASN A 454 -52.27 15.59 -16.39
N LEU A 455 -52.57 14.43 -16.97
CA LEU A 455 -53.24 13.33 -16.25
C LEU A 455 -52.35 12.77 -15.12
N ALA A 456 -51.05 12.54 -15.39
CA ALA A 456 -50.12 12.03 -14.38
C ALA A 456 -49.92 13.00 -13.20
N ALA A 457 -49.85 14.31 -13.47
CA ALA A 457 -49.79 15.33 -12.42
C ALA A 457 -51.08 15.37 -11.58
N LYS A 458 -52.24 15.25 -12.23
CA LYS A 458 -53.56 15.23 -11.56
C LYS A 458 -53.76 13.96 -10.71
N LEU A 459 -53.25 12.81 -11.17
CA LEU A 459 -53.26 11.56 -10.40
C LEU A 459 -52.34 11.63 -9.18
N ARG A 460 -51.14 12.21 -9.32
CA ARG A 460 -50.20 12.42 -8.19
C ARG A 460 -50.76 13.35 -7.13
N SER A 461 -51.41 14.45 -7.51
CA SER A 461 -52.04 15.36 -6.55
C SER A 461 -53.25 14.74 -5.86
N LYS A 462 -54.05 13.92 -6.57
CA LYS A 462 -55.18 13.18 -5.98
C LYS A 462 -54.70 12.09 -5.01
N ALA A 463 -53.62 11.38 -5.33
CA ALA A 463 -52.98 10.41 -4.43
C ALA A 463 -52.43 11.07 -3.15
N ALA A 464 -51.72 12.20 -3.29
CA ALA A 464 -51.21 12.95 -2.15
C ALA A 464 -52.32 13.46 -1.22
N ARG A 465 -53.46 13.93 -1.78
CA ARG A 465 -54.64 14.32 -0.99
C ARG A 465 -55.29 13.14 -0.27
N LYS A 466 -55.35 11.97 -0.91
CA LYS A 466 -55.89 10.74 -0.30
C LYS A 466 -55.00 10.26 0.85
N GLU A 467 -53.68 10.29 0.68
CA GLU A 467 -52.73 9.93 1.74
C GLU A 467 -52.81 10.90 2.93
N LYS A 468 -52.93 12.21 2.66
CA LYS A 468 -53.10 13.23 3.71
C LYS A 468 -54.40 13.02 4.51
N ARG A 469 -55.51 12.71 3.83
CA ARG A 469 -56.78 12.33 4.51
C ARG A 469 -56.65 11.03 5.31
N ARG A 470 -55.91 10.04 4.80
CA ARG A 470 -55.70 8.77 5.53
C ARG A 470 -54.90 9.00 6.81
N ARG A 471 -53.85 9.82 6.74
CA ARG A 471 -53.04 10.20 7.91
C ARG A 471 -53.88 10.97 8.95
N SER A 472 -54.69 11.93 8.54
CA SER A 472 -55.57 12.65 9.48
C SER A 472 -56.61 11.74 10.14
N LEU A 473 -57.18 10.79 9.40
CA LEU A 473 -58.14 9.81 9.95
C LEU A 473 -57.47 8.84 10.94
N VAL A 474 -56.24 8.41 10.66
CA VAL A 474 -55.44 7.59 11.58
C VAL A 474 -55.12 8.38 12.84
N GLN A 475 -54.75 9.65 12.71
CA GLN A 475 -54.45 10.53 13.84
C GLN A 475 -55.68 10.77 14.73
N GLN A 476 -56.86 10.95 14.12
CA GLN A 476 -58.13 11.10 14.82
C GLN A 476 -58.60 9.79 15.49
N LYS A 477 -58.33 8.63 14.88
CA LYS A 477 -58.58 7.33 15.53
C LYS A 477 -57.61 7.04 16.67
N LEU A 478 -56.38 7.54 16.60
CA LEU A 478 -55.39 7.42 17.67
C LEU A 478 -55.71 8.36 18.84
N SER A 479 -56.27 9.56 18.58
CA SER A 479 -56.73 10.45 19.65
C SER A 479 -57.96 9.90 20.38
N ASN A 480 -58.94 9.35 19.64
CA ASN A 480 -60.16 8.77 20.23
C ASN A 480 -59.94 7.43 20.95
N ARG A 481 -58.74 6.84 20.88
CA ARG A 481 -58.34 5.66 21.68
C ARG A 481 -57.57 6.03 22.95
N LYS A 482 -57.18 7.30 23.10
CA LYS A 482 -56.47 7.83 24.27
C LYS A 482 -57.37 8.67 25.20
N SER A 483 -58.60 8.93 24.77
CA SER A 483 -59.76 9.31 25.59
C SER A 483 -60.61 8.08 25.84
#